data_AF-I7MGE3-F1
#
_entry.id   AF-I7MGE3-F1
#
_cell.length_a   1.000
_cell.length_b   1.000
_cell.length_c   1.000
_cell.angle_alpha   90.00
_cell.angle_beta   90.00
_cell.angle_gamma   90.00
#
_symmetry.space_group_name_H-M   'P 1'
#
loop_
_entity.id
_entity.type
_entity.pdbx_description
1 polymer ?
#
loop_
_entity_poly.entity_id
_entity_poly.type
_entity_poly.pdbx_seq_one_letter_code
_entity_poly.pdbx_strand_id
1 'polypeptide(L)'
;MEQKSNILIIDGRHSLFKKREKIGNLKNKEDISEILKNSQPDEQSLKHIYSIQNEFKFYILLPTKSQAKISFYQSLRKEYPNLFDLSSSKSVYFQDLLIQDLEKEISNILEKENQNSSIESVSIISHNLFKFKYNFANVNYPVYKILMSCFSQEYNKRRNLECESYAQNLVDYHASNLFQLPSAVKFLLKLQEQQQNEETLQKIYNIGYFFDYSKQSQMNNYNITNANYPYKFTPLDFRLPYEGDIPPYGKDKNDNKTVSLMIHKFQDIYKDKTEKGQQLIQQQESNFQNFIQKFKSQLIIIDDTLKQDKIRSRVDFDNEFQNLLNSEQAKQILSKYPSHFISTPKIFPFDPKIQDIEEFISRVEKQAIFPIIVKTVVATCSKESHFMALVHNINSLKKFLLDSPLAGWSVIIQEMINHDNRINKIYVIGNHTEIQARVSIPNIDVEQYKDKDDAVWTFDSQKGFKEQLPIQVPDKLENPNSTLHKDLIQDLSKLIRDYFNLNIFGYDIVQRTGTQEYYIVDINYFPGFKNFNDVNGKFLKLYQDLISKSQYEQQQN
;
A
#
# COMPACT_ATOMS: atom_id res chain seq x y z
N MET A 1 -24.99 -23.74 -21.87
CA MET A 1 -23.81 -23.11 -22.47
C MET A 1 -22.60 -23.60 -21.69
N GLU A 2 -21.65 -24.26 -22.34
CA GLU A 2 -20.40 -24.65 -21.68
C GLU A 2 -19.69 -23.40 -21.16
N GLN A 3 -19.30 -23.41 -19.89
CA GLN A 3 -18.60 -22.30 -19.28
C GLN A 3 -17.21 -22.22 -19.89
N LYS A 4 -16.92 -21.15 -20.63
CA LYS A 4 -15.59 -20.93 -21.20
C LYS A 4 -14.54 -20.89 -20.07
N SER A 5 -13.41 -21.53 -20.31
CA SER A 5 -12.33 -21.72 -19.33
C SER A 5 -11.05 -21.00 -19.76
N ASN A 6 -10.39 -20.36 -18.79
CA ASN A 6 -9.11 -19.68 -19.00
C ASN A 6 -8.00 -20.49 -18.32
N ILE A 7 -6.92 -20.79 -19.03
CA ILE A 7 -5.81 -21.59 -18.49
C ILE A 7 -4.69 -20.67 -17.98
N LEU A 8 -4.21 -20.92 -16.77
CA LEU A 8 -3.07 -20.26 -16.17
C LEU A 8 -1.93 -21.27 -16.01
N ILE A 9 -0.87 -21.12 -16.82
CA ILE A 9 0.34 -21.92 -16.69
C ILE A 9 1.36 -21.12 -15.88
N ILE A 10 1.59 -21.51 -14.63
CA ILE A 10 2.48 -20.83 -13.70
C ILE A 10 3.80 -21.57 -13.63
N ASP A 11 4.86 -20.90 -14.04
CA ASP A 11 6.23 -21.28 -13.72
C ASP A 11 6.50 -21.03 -12.23
N GLY A 12 6.26 -22.07 -11.44
CA GLY A 12 6.37 -22.13 -9.98
C GLY A 12 7.81 -22.14 -9.47
N ARG A 13 8.77 -21.52 -10.17
CA ARG A 13 10.11 -21.21 -9.64
C ARG A 13 9.98 -20.33 -8.38
N HIS A 14 9.78 -20.98 -7.25
CA HIS A 14 9.94 -20.47 -5.88
C HIS A 14 8.98 -19.33 -5.44
N SER A 15 7.83 -19.12 -6.10
CA SER A 15 6.89 -18.03 -5.75
C SER A 15 5.78 -18.40 -4.75
N LEU A 16 5.42 -19.68 -4.62
CA LEU A 16 4.33 -20.15 -3.74
C LEU A 16 4.72 -20.38 -2.27
N PHE A 17 6.00 -20.22 -1.91
CA PHE A 17 6.53 -20.60 -0.59
C PHE A 17 7.24 -19.43 0.10
N LYS A 18 6.97 -19.22 1.41
CA LYS A 18 7.39 -18.04 2.18
C LYS A 18 8.90 -17.90 2.45
N LYS A 19 9.71 -18.97 2.32
CA LYS A 19 11.16 -18.93 2.61
C LYS A 19 11.99 -19.58 1.50
N ARG A 20 12.45 -18.75 0.55
CA ARG A 20 13.18 -19.17 -0.67
C ARG A 20 14.61 -19.66 -0.40
N GLU A 21 15.29 -19.11 0.60
CA GLU A 21 16.74 -19.29 0.81
C GLU A 21 17.12 -20.72 1.24
N LYS A 22 16.31 -21.36 2.07
CA LYS A 22 16.60 -22.71 2.60
C LYS A 22 16.45 -23.81 1.53
N ILE A 23 15.50 -23.66 0.60
CA ILE A 23 15.25 -24.64 -0.48
C ILE A 23 16.36 -24.58 -1.55
N GLY A 24 17.00 -23.41 -1.73
CA GLY A 24 18.08 -23.20 -2.69
C GLY A 24 19.30 -24.11 -2.47
N ASN A 25 19.57 -24.47 -1.21
CA ASN A 25 20.78 -25.18 -0.78
C ASN A 25 20.62 -26.71 -0.60
N LEU A 26 19.48 -27.29 -1.02
CA LEU A 26 19.21 -28.73 -0.99
C LEU A 26 20.18 -29.50 -1.92
N LYS A 27 21.37 -29.83 -1.40
CA LYS A 27 22.35 -30.70 -2.07
C LYS A 27 22.29 -32.15 -1.56
N ASN A 28 21.90 -32.41 -0.30
CA ASN A 28 21.85 -33.75 0.30
C ASN A 28 20.48 -34.07 0.95
N LYS A 29 20.15 -35.38 1.08
CA LYS A 29 18.83 -35.91 1.47
C LYS A 29 18.41 -35.70 2.94
N GLU A 30 19.31 -35.30 3.83
CA GLU A 30 19.05 -35.34 5.29
C GLU A 30 18.29 -34.11 5.83
N ASP A 31 18.20 -33.00 5.09
CA ASP A 31 17.58 -31.74 5.58
C ASP A 31 16.09 -31.54 5.21
N ILE A 32 15.47 -32.48 4.50
CA ILE A 32 14.12 -32.28 3.93
C ILE A 32 13.05 -32.08 5.02
N SER A 33 13.10 -32.84 6.11
CA SER A 33 12.15 -32.75 7.24
C SER A 33 12.21 -31.40 7.97
N GLU A 34 13.43 -30.90 8.23
CA GLU A 34 13.63 -29.62 8.91
C GLU A 34 13.31 -28.42 8.00
N ILE A 35 13.52 -28.58 6.69
CA ILE A 35 13.12 -27.58 5.70
C ILE A 35 11.60 -27.54 5.52
N LEU A 36 10.89 -28.68 5.55
CA LEU A 36 9.42 -28.74 5.53
C LEU A 36 8.80 -28.00 6.72
N LYS A 37 9.32 -28.21 7.94
CA LYS A 37 8.93 -27.44 9.14
C LYS A 37 9.09 -25.93 8.97
N ASN A 38 10.08 -25.50 8.16
CA ASN A 38 10.43 -24.10 7.96
C ASN A 38 9.85 -23.47 6.68
N SER A 39 9.39 -24.27 5.72
CA SER A 39 8.97 -23.86 4.38
C SER A 39 7.46 -23.99 4.24
N GLN A 40 6.72 -23.22 5.05
CA GLN A 40 5.28 -23.20 4.92
C GLN A 40 4.86 -22.58 3.58
N PRO A 41 3.89 -23.20 2.89
CA PRO A 41 3.25 -22.60 1.73
C PRO A 41 2.69 -21.22 2.07
N ASP A 42 2.70 -20.29 1.11
CA ASP A 42 2.03 -19.02 1.33
C ASP A 42 0.52 -19.22 1.32
N GLU A 43 -0.02 -19.47 2.51
CA GLU A 43 -1.43 -19.77 2.75
C GLU A 43 -2.36 -18.72 2.13
N GLN A 44 -1.95 -17.45 2.08
CA GLN A 44 -2.72 -16.39 1.42
C GLN A 44 -2.78 -16.56 -0.10
N SER A 45 -1.63 -16.77 -0.76
CA SER A 45 -1.57 -17.03 -2.20
C SER A 45 -2.37 -18.29 -2.59
N LEU A 46 -2.30 -19.33 -1.77
CA LEU A 46 -3.04 -20.58 -2.00
C LEU A 46 -4.54 -20.41 -1.81
N LYS A 47 -4.97 -19.77 -0.71
CA LYS A 47 -6.38 -19.40 -0.51
C LYS A 47 -6.90 -18.58 -1.69
N HIS A 48 -6.09 -17.68 -2.24
CA HIS A 48 -6.46 -16.92 -3.42
C HIS A 48 -6.63 -17.81 -4.65
N ILE A 49 -5.66 -18.66 -5.00
CA ILE A 49 -5.77 -19.62 -6.13
C ILE A 49 -7.04 -20.49 -5.97
N TYR A 50 -7.28 -21.03 -4.78
CA TYR A 50 -8.49 -21.81 -4.48
C TYR A 50 -9.78 -20.98 -4.61
N SER A 51 -9.75 -19.68 -4.30
CA SER A 51 -10.92 -18.81 -4.46
C SER A 51 -11.29 -18.58 -5.93
N ILE A 52 -10.30 -18.63 -6.84
CA ILE A 52 -10.48 -18.38 -8.28
C ILE A 52 -10.45 -19.65 -9.15
N GLN A 53 -10.32 -20.83 -8.55
CA GLN A 53 -10.22 -22.12 -9.27
C GLN A 53 -11.46 -22.45 -10.11
N ASN A 54 -12.63 -21.89 -9.78
CA ASN A 54 -13.83 -22.07 -10.61
C ASN A 54 -13.78 -21.22 -11.89
N GLU A 55 -12.96 -20.15 -11.91
CA GLU A 55 -12.80 -19.24 -13.05
C GLU A 55 -11.65 -19.66 -13.97
N PHE A 56 -10.63 -20.35 -13.43
CA PHE A 56 -9.41 -20.70 -14.16
C PHE A 56 -9.00 -22.16 -13.97
N LYS A 57 -8.39 -22.72 -15.02
CA LYS A 57 -7.66 -23.98 -14.97
C LYS A 57 -6.18 -23.70 -14.77
N PHE A 58 -5.57 -24.21 -13.71
CA PHE A 58 -4.19 -23.91 -13.35
C PHE A 58 -3.26 -25.07 -13.69
N TYR A 59 -2.12 -24.78 -14.29
CA TYR A 59 -0.98 -25.69 -14.38
C TYR A 59 0.20 -25.06 -13.68
N ILE A 60 0.62 -25.60 -12.54
CA ILE A 60 1.74 -25.11 -11.75
C ILE A 60 2.93 -26.02 -12.04
N LEU A 61 3.89 -25.46 -12.80
CA LEU A 61 5.08 -26.14 -13.25
C LEU A 61 6.22 -25.83 -12.27
N LEU A 62 6.88 -26.84 -11.72
CA LEU A 62 7.96 -26.68 -10.74
C LEU A 62 9.32 -27.07 -11.37
N PRO A 63 9.94 -26.21 -12.20
CA PRO A 63 11.13 -26.59 -12.93
C PRO A 63 12.38 -26.54 -12.03
N THR A 64 13.02 -27.68 -11.83
CA THR A 64 14.24 -27.85 -11.04
C THR A 64 15.14 -28.88 -11.69
N LYS A 65 16.46 -28.66 -11.70
CA LYS A 65 17.45 -29.69 -12.09
C LYS A 65 17.93 -30.57 -10.93
N SER A 66 17.49 -30.27 -9.70
CA SER A 66 17.92 -30.97 -8.48
C SER A 66 16.95 -32.09 -8.12
N GLN A 67 17.45 -33.33 -8.09
CA GLN A 67 16.70 -34.49 -7.61
C GLN A 67 16.22 -34.32 -6.17
N ALA A 68 17.03 -33.66 -5.32
CA ALA A 68 16.65 -33.36 -3.93
C ALA A 68 15.43 -32.42 -3.86
N LYS A 69 15.33 -31.44 -4.77
CA LYS A 69 14.17 -30.55 -4.87
C LYS A 69 12.92 -31.28 -5.39
N ILE A 70 13.08 -32.21 -6.34
CA ILE A 70 11.99 -33.08 -6.81
C ILE A 70 11.46 -33.91 -5.62
N SER A 71 12.35 -34.56 -4.88
CA SER A 71 11.97 -35.32 -3.69
C SER A 71 11.32 -34.45 -2.61
N PHE A 72 11.76 -33.20 -2.44
CA PHE A 72 11.12 -32.24 -1.53
C PHE A 72 9.68 -31.95 -1.93
N TYR A 73 9.41 -31.61 -3.21
CA TYR A 73 8.03 -31.35 -3.67
C TYR A 73 7.13 -32.59 -3.55
N GLN A 74 7.66 -33.78 -3.85
CA GLN A 74 6.94 -35.04 -3.64
C GLN A 74 6.59 -35.28 -2.16
N SER A 75 7.51 -34.97 -1.24
CA SER A 75 7.25 -35.05 0.21
C SER A 75 6.23 -34.01 0.67
N LEU A 76 6.31 -32.77 0.17
CA LEU A 76 5.38 -31.69 0.50
C LEU A 76 3.96 -32.02 0.03
N ARG A 77 3.83 -32.66 -1.14
CA ARG A 77 2.57 -33.22 -1.64
C ARG A 77 1.98 -34.30 -0.72
N LYS A 78 2.82 -35.12 -0.10
CA LYS A 78 2.38 -36.15 0.86
C LYS A 78 2.00 -35.58 2.21
N GLU A 79 2.75 -34.59 2.71
CA GLU A 79 2.53 -33.97 4.02
C GLU A 79 1.31 -33.05 4.03
N TYR A 80 1.08 -32.35 2.91
CA TYR A 80 -0.05 -31.46 2.74
C TYR A 80 -0.94 -31.95 1.60
N PRO A 81 -1.57 -33.14 1.71
CA PRO A 81 -2.39 -33.67 0.65
C PRO A 81 -3.47 -32.66 0.29
N ASN A 82 -4.17 -32.04 1.24
CA ASN A 82 -5.19 -31.01 0.97
C ASN A 82 -4.69 -29.76 0.18
N LEU A 83 -3.37 -29.54 0.10
CA LEU A 83 -2.78 -28.49 -0.75
C LEU A 83 -2.55 -28.93 -2.21
N PHE A 84 -2.54 -30.24 -2.45
CA PHE A 84 -2.28 -30.91 -3.73
C PHE A 84 -3.30 -32.02 -4.06
N ASP A 85 -4.40 -32.12 -3.29
CA ASP A 85 -5.40 -33.18 -3.37
C ASP A 85 -6.49 -32.72 -4.31
N LEU A 86 -6.50 -33.43 -5.43
CA LEU A 86 -7.19 -33.17 -6.68
C LEU A 86 -8.56 -33.86 -6.73
N SER A 87 -8.99 -34.48 -5.62
CA SER A 87 -10.08 -35.45 -5.60
C SER A 87 -11.49 -34.86 -5.47
N SER A 88 -11.64 -33.52 -5.38
CA SER A 88 -12.95 -32.86 -5.49
C SER A 88 -12.98 -31.82 -6.62
N SER A 89 -13.00 -32.33 -7.86
CA SER A 89 -13.55 -31.65 -9.04
C SER A 89 -13.17 -30.16 -9.28
N LYS A 90 -11.91 -29.72 -9.11
CA LYS A 90 -11.51 -28.32 -9.43
C LYS A 90 -10.08 -28.17 -9.96
N SER A 91 -9.96 -28.16 -11.29
CA SER A 91 -9.10 -27.34 -12.18
C SER A 91 -7.60 -27.02 -11.92
N VAL A 92 -6.95 -27.40 -10.81
CA VAL A 92 -5.52 -27.09 -10.54
C VAL A 92 -4.63 -28.33 -10.75
N TYR A 93 -3.52 -28.22 -11.48
CA TYR A 93 -2.58 -29.32 -11.77
C TYR A 93 -1.16 -28.95 -11.36
N PHE A 94 -0.45 -29.83 -10.66
CA PHE A 94 0.97 -29.64 -10.31
C PHE A 94 1.85 -30.61 -11.11
N GLN A 95 2.93 -30.09 -11.71
CA GLN A 95 3.90 -30.88 -12.49
C GLN A 95 5.33 -30.54 -12.08
N ASP A 96 6.09 -31.54 -11.63
CA ASP A 96 7.51 -31.43 -11.29
C ASP A 96 8.36 -31.70 -12.54
N LEU A 97 9.26 -30.78 -12.93
CA LEU A 97 9.94 -30.84 -14.24
C LEU A 97 11.42 -30.49 -14.17
N LEU A 98 12.22 -30.98 -15.14
CA LEU A 98 13.57 -30.44 -15.40
C LEU A 98 13.46 -29.18 -16.27
N ILE A 99 14.35 -28.20 -16.07
CA ILE A 99 14.31 -26.92 -16.81
C ILE A 99 14.35 -27.09 -18.34
N GLN A 100 15.00 -28.13 -18.86
CA GLN A 100 15.06 -28.41 -20.31
C GLN A 100 13.72 -28.93 -20.86
N ASP A 101 12.83 -29.45 -20.00
CA ASP A 101 11.57 -30.05 -20.39
C ASP A 101 10.37 -29.12 -20.19
N LEU A 102 10.59 -27.91 -19.66
CA LEU A 102 9.51 -26.97 -19.36
C LEU A 102 8.73 -26.55 -20.62
N GLU A 103 9.44 -26.24 -21.70
CA GLU A 103 8.80 -25.89 -22.97
C GLU A 103 8.02 -27.07 -23.56
N LYS A 104 8.60 -28.27 -23.49
CA LYS A 104 7.95 -29.49 -23.95
C LYS A 104 6.65 -29.74 -23.19
N GLU A 105 6.65 -29.56 -21.87
CA GLU A 105 5.45 -29.79 -21.08
C GLU A 105 4.38 -28.72 -21.32
N ILE A 106 4.77 -27.46 -21.49
CA ILE A 106 3.84 -26.41 -21.95
C ILE A 106 3.25 -26.80 -23.31
N SER A 107 4.07 -27.32 -24.23
CA SER A 107 3.60 -27.81 -25.53
C SER A 107 2.58 -28.93 -25.37
N ASN A 108 2.88 -29.94 -24.54
CA ASN A 108 1.99 -31.06 -24.28
C ASN A 108 0.66 -30.59 -23.67
N ILE A 109 0.69 -29.65 -22.73
CA ILE A 109 -0.50 -29.05 -22.13
C ILE A 109 -1.30 -28.33 -23.23
N LEU A 110 -0.64 -27.48 -24.02
CA LEU A 110 -1.31 -26.74 -25.09
C LEU A 110 -1.91 -27.68 -26.13
N GLU A 111 -1.20 -28.72 -26.58
CA GLU A 111 -1.70 -29.71 -27.54
C GLU A 111 -2.89 -30.50 -27.02
N LYS A 112 -2.82 -30.96 -25.76
CA LYS A 112 -3.91 -31.67 -25.08
C LYS A 112 -5.17 -30.81 -25.00
N GLU A 113 -4.98 -29.53 -24.73
CA GLU A 113 -6.06 -28.58 -24.53
C GLU A 113 -6.54 -27.96 -25.86
N ASN A 114 -5.75 -28.01 -26.95
CA ASN A 114 -6.09 -27.39 -28.24
C ASN A 114 -7.38 -27.94 -28.89
N GLN A 115 -7.77 -29.16 -28.53
CA GLN A 115 -9.00 -29.81 -29.00
C GLN A 115 -10.25 -29.43 -28.17
N ASN A 116 -10.06 -28.74 -27.05
CA ASN A 116 -11.14 -28.35 -26.16
C ASN A 116 -11.72 -26.99 -26.57
N SER A 117 -12.87 -27.01 -27.24
CA SER A 117 -13.59 -25.81 -27.71
C SER A 117 -14.09 -24.88 -26.59
N SER A 118 -14.03 -25.32 -25.33
CA SER A 118 -14.42 -24.50 -24.18
C SER A 118 -13.30 -23.57 -23.70
N ILE A 119 -12.10 -23.59 -24.29
CA ILE A 119 -10.98 -22.72 -23.86
C ILE A 119 -11.06 -21.37 -24.53
N GLU A 120 -10.94 -20.32 -23.73
CA GLU A 120 -10.97 -18.93 -24.17
C GLU A 120 -9.57 -18.33 -24.36
N SER A 121 -8.66 -18.59 -23.41
CA SER A 121 -7.27 -18.15 -23.51
C SER A 121 -6.32 -19.00 -22.65
N VAL A 122 -5.02 -18.88 -22.94
CA VAL A 122 -3.95 -19.38 -22.09
C VAL A 122 -3.05 -18.24 -21.67
N SER A 123 -2.74 -18.13 -20.38
CA SER A 123 -1.74 -17.20 -19.87
C SER A 123 -0.56 -17.95 -19.26
N ILE A 124 0.63 -17.70 -19.78
CA ILE A 124 1.90 -18.21 -19.27
C ILE A 124 2.49 -17.18 -18.33
N ILE A 125 2.63 -17.56 -17.07
CA ILE A 125 3.10 -16.71 -15.98
C ILE A 125 4.51 -17.15 -15.62
N SER A 126 5.49 -16.27 -15.78
CA SER A 126 6.87 -16.59 -15.44
C SER A 126 7.68 -15.38 -14.99
N HIS A 127 8.69 -15.64 -14.18
CA HIS A 127 9.73 -14.70 -13.81
C HIS A 127 10.86 -14.57 -14.85
N ASN A 128 10.82 -15.37 -15.93
CA ASN A 128 11.89 -15.46 -16.90
C ASN A 128 11.32 -15.82 -18.29
N LEU A 129 10.46 -14.95 -18.80
CA LEU A 129 9.83 -15.11 -20.12
C LEU A 129 10.86 -15.18 -21.25
N PHE A 130 11.99 -14.50 -21.12
CA PHE A 130 13.12 -14.57 -22.06
C PHE A 130 13.58 -16.00 -22.39
N LYS A 131 13.51 -16.93 -21.43
CA LYS A 131 13.93 -18.33 -21.66
C LYS A 131 12.90 -19.18 -22.38
N PHE A 132 11.68 -18.69 -22.63
CA PHE A 132 10.64 -19.41 -23.34
C PHE A 132 10.67 -19.01 -24.82
N LYS A 133 11.14 -19.92 -25.66
CA LYS A 133 11.25 -19.80 -27.12
C LYS A 133 10.18 -20.59 -27.87
N TYR A 134 9.17 -21.11 -27.19
CA TYR A 134 8.12 -21.91 -27.81
C TYR A 134 7.34 -21.10 -28.86
N ASN A 135 7.07 -21.76 -30.00
CA ASN A 135 6.31 -21.16 -31.10
C ASN A 135 4.82 -21.48 -30.94
N PHE A 136 4.00 -20.45 -30.66
CA PHE A 136 2.56 -20.58 -30.43
C PHE A 136 1.71 -20.60 -31.71
N ALA A 137 2.32 -20.67 -32.90
CA ALA A 137 1.61 -20.53 -34.18
C ALA A 137 0.49 -21.56 -34.43
N ASN A 138 0.49 -22.70 -33.73
CA ASN A 138 -0.45 -23.81 -33.94
C ASN A 138 -1.56 -23.89 -32.88
N VAL A 139 -1.73 -22.86 -32.06
CA VAL A 139 -2.70 -22.83 -30.96
C VAL A 139 -3.95 -22.08 -31.39
N ASN A 140 -5.13 -22.68 -31.18
CA ASN A 140 -6.42 -22.15 -31.66
C ASN A 140 -7.02 -21.02 -30.79
N TYR A 141 -6.32 -20.60 -29.75
CA TYR A 141 -6.75 -19.59 -28.80
C TYR A 141 -5.60 -18.62 -28.47
N PRO A 142 -5.89 -17.39 -28.02
CA PRO A 142 -4.87 -16.43 -27.63
C PRO A 142 -3.98 -16.95 -26.50
N VAL A 143 -2.67 -16.69 -26.64
CA VAL A 143 -1.67 -17.00 -25.61
C VAL A 143 -1.03 -15.71 -25.12
N TYR A 144 -1.20 -15.44 -23.83
CA TYR A 144 -0.66 -14.26 -23.16
C TYR A 144 0.55 -14.60 -22.30
N LYS A 145 1.50 -13.68 -22.23
CA LYS A 145 2.75 -13.80 -21.46
C LYS A 145 2.74 -12.78 -20.32
N ILE A 146 2.58 -13.28 -19.10
CA ILE A 146 2.55 -12.47 -17.87
C ILE A 146 3.91 -12.60 -17.18
N LEU A 147 4.67 -11.50 -17.17
CA LEU A 147 5.89 -11.40 -16.39
C LEU A 147 5.51 -11.26 -14.91
N MET A 148 6.15 -12.03 -14.03
CA MET A 148 5.97 -11.90 -12.59
C MET A 148 7.23 -11.29 -11.96
N SER A 149 7.11 -10.20 -11.21
CA SER A 149 8.27 -9.55 -10.56
C SER A 149 8.88 -10.45 -9.50
N CYS A 150 10.20 -10.35 -9.29
CA CYS A 150 10.91 -11.13 -8.30
C CYS A 150 11.55 -10.30 -7.18
N PHE A 151 11.05 -10.45 -5.96
CA PHE A 151 11.79 -10.11 -4.74
C PHE A 151 12.69 -11.29 -4.34
N SER A 152 13.95 -11.34 -4.79
CA SER A 152 14.89 -12.43 -4.47
C SER A 152 16.29 -11.93 -4.13
N GLN A 153 17.10 -12.74 -3.44
CA GLN A 153 18.51 -12.45 -3.15
C GLN A 153 19.39 -12.34 -4.42
N GLU A 154 19.07 -13.03 -5.52
CA GLU A 154 19.73 -12.86 -6.83
C GLU A 154 19.08 -11.74 -7.66
N TYR A 155 18.75 -10.62 -7.02
CA TYR A 155 17.91 -9.57 -7.60
C TYR A 155 18.44 -9.03 -8.93
N ASN A 156 19.74 -8.70 -9.01
CA ASN A 156 20.34 -8.10 -10.22
C ASN A 156 20.19 -8.99 -11.46
N LYS A 157 20.41 -10.29 -11.29
CA LYS A 157 20.24 -11.27 -12.38
C LYS A 157 18.79 -11.35 -12.84
N ARG A 158 17.83 -11.27 -11.92
CA ARG A 158 16.40 -11.31 -12.26
C ARG A 158 15.92 -10.03 -12.89
N ARG A 159 16.41 -8.86 -12.45
CA ARG A 159 16.14 -7.59 -13.11
C ARG A 159 16.63 -7.58 -14.56
N ASN A 160 17.84 -8.10 -14.81
CA ASN A 160 18.35 -8.22 -16.18
C ASN A 160 17.42 -9.07 -17.05
N LEU A 161 16.92 -10.20 -16.52
CA LEU A 161 15.96 -11.05 -17.24
C LEU A 161 14.61 -10.34 -17.49
N GLU A 162 14.14 -9.52 -16.55
CA GLU A 162 12.95 -8.68 -16.77
C GLU A 162 13.20 -7.69 -17.92
N CYS A 163 14.33 -6.96 -17.89
CA CYS A 163 14.72 -6.02 -18.93
C CYS A 163 14.87 -6.70 -20.30
N GLU A 164 15.51 -7.87 -20.35
CA GLU A 164 15.64 -8.68 -21.58
C GLU A 164 14.26 -9.14 -22.11
N SER A 165 13.35 -9.55 -21.22
CA SER A 165 11.99 -9.94 -21.60
C SER A 165 11.22 -8.78 -22.24
N TYR A 166 11.40 -7.55 -21.73
CA TYR A 166 10.83 -6.35 -22.33
C TYR A 166 11.50 -5.95 -23.64
N ALA A 167 12.83 -6.00 -23.71
CA ALA A 167 13.59 -5.67 -24.92
C ALA A 167 13.22 -6.57 -26.11
N GLN A 168 12.80 -7.81 -25.84
CA GLN A 168 12.30 -8.75 -26.85
C GLN A 168 10.79 -8.69 -27.07
N ASN A 169 10.10 -7.73 -26.47
CA ASN A 169 8.65 -7.56 -26.58
C ASN A 169 7.85 -8.82 -26.19
N LEU A 170 8.29 -9.54 -25.16
CA LEU A 170 7.69 -10.80 -24.72
C LEU A 170 6.64 -10.64 -23.63
N VAL A 171 6.32 -9.41 -23.20
CA VAL A 171 5.52 -9.16 -22.00
C VAL A 171 4.20 -8.49 -22.36
N ASP A 172 3.10 -9.22 -22.20
CA ASP A 172 1.75 -8.69 -22.38
C ASP A 172 1.27 -7.98 -21.10
N TYR A 173 1.61 -8.53 -19.93
CA TYR A 173 1.30 -7.94 -18.61
C TYR A 173 2.42 -8.17 -17.59
N HIS A 174 2.58 -7.27 -16.63
CA HIS A 174 3.56 -7.40 -15.54
C HIS A 174 2.87 -7.37 -14.19
N ALA A 175 2.86 -8.51 -13.50
CA ALA A 175 2.29 -8.64 -12.17
C ALA A 175 3.42 -8.67 -11.13
N SER A 176 3.21 -8.06 -9.95
CA SER A 176 4.12 -8.22 -8.81
C SER A 176 3.71 -9.38 -7.89
N ASN A 177 2.47 -9.86 -8.00
CA ASN A 177 1.94 -10.92 -7.17
C ASN A 177 0.77 -11.67 -7.84
N LEU A 178 0.40 -12.82 -7.26
CA LEU A 178 -0.64 -13.70 -7.82
C LEU A 178 -2.06 -13.11 -7.77
N PHE A 179 -2.33 -12.15 -6.88
CA PHE A 179 -3.67 -11.53 -6.74
C PHE A 179 -4.08 -10.69 -7.95
N GLN A 180 -3.11 -10.28 -8.76
CA GLN A 180 -3.36 -9.50 -9.97
C GLN A 180 -3.77 -10.37 -11.17
N LEU A 181 -3.49 -11.67 -11.14
CA LEU A 181 -3.66 -12.56 -12.30
C LEU A 181 -5.08 -12.56 -12.86
N PRO A 182 -6.16 -12.68 -12.07
CA PRO A 182 -7.52 -12.65 -12.61
C PRO A 182 -7.82 -11.37 -13.38
N SER A 183 -7.42 -10.23 -12.81
CA SER A 183 -7.63 -8.92 -13.44
C SER A 183 -6.78 -8.74 -14.70
N ALA A 184 -5.54 -9.24 -14.68
CA ALA A 184 -4.64 -9.18 -15.82
C ALA A 184 -5.19 -9.96 -17.03
N VAL A 185 -5.69 -11.18 -16.82
CA VAL A 185 -6.31 -11.96 -17.90
C VAL A 185 -7.56 -11.28 -18.43
N LYS A 186 -8.46 -10.82 -17.56
CA LYS A 186 -9.67 -10.08 -17.96
C LYS A 186 -9.32 -8.83 -18.78
N PHE A 187 -8.28 -8.09 -18.39
CA PHE A 187 -7.78 -6.95 -19.13
C PHE A 187 -7.27 -7.33 -20.54
N LEU A 188 -6.49 -8.40 -20.65
CA LEU A 188 -5.92 -8.85 -21.93
C LEU A 188 -6.99 -9.37 -22.90
N LEU A 189 -7.96 -10.13 -22.39
CA LEU A 189 -9.14 -10.55 -23.17
C LEU A 189 -9.90 -9.33 -23.71
N LYS A 190 -10.17 -8.33 -22.84
CA LYS A 190 -10.84 -7.09 -23.25
C LYS A 190 -10.04 -6.33 -24.30
N LEU A 191 -8.72 -6.26 -24.15
CA LEU A 191 -7.83 -5.62 -25.11
C LEU A 191 -7.90 -6.32 -26.48
N GLN A 192 -7.94 -7.65 -26.51
CA GLN A 192 -8.08 -8.41 -27.75
C GLN A 192 -9.45 -8.19 -28.41
N GLU A 193 -10.55 -8.23 -27.66
CA GLU A 193 -11.89 -7.92 -28.18
C GLU A 193 -11.92 -6.55 -28.88
N GLN A 194 -11.26 -5.55 -28.29
CA GLN A 194 -11.21 -4.20 -28.85
C GLN A 194 -10.29 -4.09 -30.07
N GLN A 195 -9.25 -4.92 -30.18
CA GLN A 195 -8.41 -4.98 -31.39
C GLN A 195 -9.12 -5.65 -32.57
N GLN A 196 -10.12 -6.51 -32.31
CA GLN A 196 -10.92 -7.17 -33.34
C GLN A 196 -12.08 -6.30 -33.83
N ASN A 197 -12.65 -5.45 -32.97
CA ASN A 197 -13.67 -4.49 -33.33
C ASN A 197 -12.98 -3.19 -33.81
N GLU A 198 -12.85 -2.97 -35.12
CA GLU A 198 -12.16 -1.83 -35.76
C GLU A 198 -12.68 -0.41 -35.38
N GLU A 199 -13.57 -0.28 -34.40
CA GLU A 199 -13.91 0.99 -33.77
C GLU A 199 -12.69 1.54 -33.01
N THR A 200 -12.54 2.86 -32.95
CA THR A 200 -11.39 3.56 -32.36
C THR A 200 -10.91 2.93 -31.05
N LEU A 201 -9.75 2.25 -31.10
CA LEU A 201 -9.10 1.64 -29.95
C LEU A 201 -8.95 2.65 -28.81
N GLN A 202 -9.60 2.37 -27.68
CA GLN A 202 -9.46 3.22 -26.50
C GLN A 202 -8.00 3.24 -26.04
N LYS A 203 -7.46 4.43 -25.78
CA LYS A 203 -6.11 4.60 -25.23
C LYS A 203 -6.00 3.87 -23.89
N ILE A 204 -5.00 3.01 -23.79
CA ILE A 204 -4.64 2.31 -22.55
C ILE A 204 -3.75 3.23 -21.71
N TYR A 205 -4.00 3.26 -20.41
CA TYR A 205 -3.20 4.00 -19.46
C TYR A 205 -2.42 3.03 -18.58
N ASN A 206 -1.09 3.03 -18.69
CA ASN A 206 -0.25 2.22 -17.82
C ASN A 206 0.14 2.99 -16.56
N ILE A 207 -0.30 2.48 -15.42
CA ILE A 207 -0.07 3.05 -14.09
C ILE A 207 1.07 2.30 -13.41
N GLY A 208 2.18 3.01 -13.19
CA GLY A 208 3.30 2.53 -12.40
C GLY A 208 2.95 2.54 -10.91
N TYR A 209 3.38 1.54 -10.15
CA TYR A 209 3.21 1.58 -8.70
C TYR A 209 4.44 1.13 -7.92
N PHE A 210 4.66 1.75 -6.76
CA PHE A 210 5.71 1.36 -5.83
C PHE A 210 5.23 1.40 -4.37
N PHE A 211 5.20 0.22 -3.74
CA PHE A 211 4.81 0.03 -2.35
C PHE A 211 5.79 -0.94 -1.66
N ASP A 212 6.04 -0.73 -0.37
CA ASP A 212 6.66 -1.77 0.46
C ASP A 212 5.74 -3.01 0.54
N TYR A 213 6.25 -4.12 1.07
CA TYR A 213 5.48 -5.37 1.14
C TYR A 213 4.18 -5.22 1.95
N SER A 214 4.23 -4.50 3.08
CA SER A 214 3.08 -4.32 3.98
C SER A 214 1.98 -3.50 3.32
N LYS A 215 2.35 -2.37 2.70
CA LYS A 215 1.45 -1.49 1.98
C LYS A 215 0.90 -2.18 0.74
N GLN A 216 1.70 -2.91 -0.03
CA GLN A 216 1.20 -3.70 -1.16
C GLN A 216 0.13 -4.70 -0.72
N SER A 217 0.34 -5.42 0.39
CA SER A 217 -0.66 -6.34 0.94
C SER A 217 -1.96 -5.61 1.31
N GLN A 218 -1.88 -4.43 1.92
CA GLN A 218 -3.06 -3.60 2.17
C GLN A 218 -3.75 -3.16 0.88
N MET A 219 -3.00 -2.75 -0.15
CA MET A 219 -3.56 -2.30 -1.43
C MET A 219 -4.24 -3.43 -2.20
N ASN A 220 -3.75 -4.68 -2.06
CA ASN A 220 -4.37 -5.86 -2.64
C ASN A 220 -5.79 -6.10 -2.10
N ASN A 221 -6.05 -5.83 -0.81
CA ASN A 221 -7.40 -5.97 -0.22
C ASN A 221 -8.44 -5.03 -0.87
N TYR A 222 -7.98 -3.94 -1.48
CA TYR A 222 -8.81 -2.97 -2.16
C TYR A 222 -8.67 -3.04 -3.69
N ASN A 223 -7.96 -4.04 -4.23
CA ASN A 223 -7.69 -4.21 -5.66
C ASN A 223 -7.08 -2.96 -6.34
N ILE A 224 -6.37 -2.08 -5.60
CA ILE A 224 -5.90 -0.79 -6.11
C ILE A 224 -4.88 -0.94 -7.25
N THR A 225 -4.11 -2.02 -7.23
CA THR A 225 -3.08 -2.32 -8.25
C THR A 225 -3.54 -3.40 -9.24
N ASN A 226 -4.84 -3.72 -9.28
CA ASN A 226 -5.38 -4.72 -10.21
C ASN A 226 -5.78 -4.02 -11.50
N ALA A 227 -5.59 -4.70 -12.63
CA ALA A 227 -6.00 -4.15 -13.92
C ALA A 227 -7.51 -3.88 -13.96
N ASN A 228 -7.89 -2.75 -14.54
CA ASN A 228 -9.28 -2.42 -14.79
C ASN A 228 -9.33 -1.62 -16.09
N TYR A 229 -9.74 -2.25 -17.18
CA TYR A 229 -9.69 -1.66 -18.53
C TYR A 229 -10.35 -0.26 -18.54
N PRO A 230 -9.68 0.79 -19.09
CA PRO A 230 -8.45 0.78 -19.88
C PRO A 230 -7.14 0.93 -19.07
N TYR A 231 -7.18 0.81 -17.75
CA TYR A 231 -6.04 0.95 -16.85
C TYR A 231 -5.28 -0.37 -16.68
N LYS A 232 -3.99 -0.35 -17.05
CA LYS A 232 -3.02 -1.40 -16.78
C LYS A 232 -2.14 -0.96 -15.60
N PHE A 233 -1.66 -1.90 -14.78
CA PHE A 233 -0.74 -1.58 -13.69
C PHE A 233 0.58 -2.30 -13.87
N THR A 234 1.69 -1.58 -13.64
CA THR A 234 3.05 -2.09 -13.77
C THR A 234 3.84 -1.81 -12.49
N PRO A 235 4.40 -2.83 -11.82
CA PRO A 235 5.26 -2.60 -10.67
C PRO A 235 6.55 -1.89 -11.08
N LEU A 236 6.93 -0.90 -10.27
CA LEU A 236 8.20 -0.21 -10.33
C LEU A 236 9.13 -0.71 -9.22
N ASP A 237 10.43 -0.62 -9.44
CA ASP A 237 11.43 -1.10 -8.50
C ASP A 237 12.70 -0.25 -8.57
N PHE A 238 12.98 0.48 -7.50
CA PHE A 238 14.09 1.42 -7.42
C PHE A 238 15.37 0.82 -6.82
N ARG A 239 15.43 -0.49 -6.57
CA ARG A 239 16.68 -1.13 -6.13
C ARG A 239 17.80 -1.07 -7.17
N LEU A 240 17.44 -0.82 -8.43
CA LEU A 240 18.35 -0.59 -9.54
C LEU A 240 17.93 0.68 -10.32
N PRO A 241 18.88 1.36 -10.99
CA PRO A 241 18.59 2.57 -11.73
C PRO A 241 17.77 2.30 -13.00
N TYR A 242 17.06 3.33 -13.45
CA TYR A 242 16.31 3.36 -14.70
C TYR A 242 17.07 4.17 -15.76
N GLU A 243 18.04 3.53 -16.43
CA GLU A 243 18.96 4.21 -17.35
C GLU A 243 18.36 4.53 -18.73
N GLY A 244 17.37 3.77 -19.20
CA GLY A 244 16.73 3.92 -20.52
C GLY A 244 15.41 4.70 -20.54
N ASP A 245 14.47 4.31 -21.40
CA ASP A 245 13.12 4.89 -21.51
C ASP A 245 12.26 4.64 -20.26
N ILE A 246 11.12 5.35 -20.16
CA ILE A 246 10.14 5.10 -19.10
C ILE A 246 9.70 3.64 -19.17
N PRO A 247 9.69 2.93 -18.03
CA PRO A 247 9.27 1.53 -17.98
C PRO A 247 7.89 1.26 -18.57
N PRO A 248 7.68 0.04 -19.06
CA PRO A 248 8.70 -0.96 -19.29
C PRO A 248 9.30 -0.78 -20.69
N TYR A 249 10.46 -0.12 -20.72
CA TYR A 249 11.51 -0.10 -21.74
C TYR A 249 11.06 -0.46 -23.15
N GLY A 250 10.61 0.53 -23.91
CA GLY A 250 10.34 0.41 -25.34
C GLY A 250 10.70 1.68 -26.08
N LYS A 251 11.46 1.54 -27.17
CA LYS A 251 11.72 2.58 -28.18
C LYS A 251 10.47 2.97 -28.98
N ASP A 252 9.36 2.27 -28.73
CA ASP A 252 8.11 2.39 -29.47
C ASP A 252 7.21 3.38 -28.74
N LYS A 253 6.97 4.55 -29.36
CA LYS A 253 6.13 5.64 -28.82
C LYS A 253 4.63 5.29 -28.79
N ASN A 254 4.26 4.05 -29.10
CA ASN A 254 2.89 3.57 -29.03
C ASN A 254 2.46 3.34 -27.56
N ASP A 255 1.99 4.45 -26.97
CA ASP A 255 1.34 4.79 -25.68
C ASP A 255 0.95 3.72 -24.63
N ASN A 256 0.70 2.45 -24.94
CA ASN A 256 0.08 1.51 -23.98
C ASN A 256 1.06 0.79 -23.05
N LYS A 257 2.36 0.88 -23.34
CA LYS A 257 3.42 0.27 -22.52
C LYS A 257 4.05 1.28 -21.58
N THR A 258 4.37 2.48 -22.01
CA THR A 258 5.04 3.46 -21.14
C THR A 258 4.15 3.87 -19.97
N VAL A 259 4.71 3.90 -18.77
CA VAL A 259 4.00 4.40 -17.59
C VAL A 259 3.72 5.90 -17.77
N SER A 260 2.44 6.28 -17.75
CA SER A 260 2.01 7.68 -17.87
C SER A 260 1.67 8.31 -16.50
N LEU A 261 1.39 7.48 -15.50
CA LEU A 261 1.01 7.89 -14.15
C LEU A 261 1.65 6.93 -13.15
N MET A 262 2.17 7.45 -12.05
CA MET A 262 2.77 6.67 -10.98
C MET A 262 2.07 6.93 -9.65
N ILE A 263 1.76 5.86 -8.92
CA ILE A 263 1.29 5.91 -7.53
C ILE A 263 2.33 5.27 -6.59
N HIS A 264 2.64 5.91 -5.46
CA HIS A 264 3.61 5.34 -4.54
C HIS A 264 3.43 5.71 -3.07
N LYS A 265 4.03 4.90 -2.21
CA LYS A 265 4.28 5.22 -0.80
C LYS A 265 5.76 5.02 -0.49
N PHE A 266 6.60 5.80 -1.16
CA PHE A 266 8.06 5.59 -1.20
C PHE A 266 8.71 5.63 0.18
N GLN A 267 8.26 6.53 1.05
CA GLN A 267 8.78 6.70 2.40
C GLN A 267 8.65 5.46 3.31
N ASP A 268 7.84 4.48 2.92
CA ASP A 268 7.72 3.24 3.69
C ASP A 268 9.02 2.40 3.66
N ILE A 269 9.97 2.70 2.75
CA ILE A 269 11.29 2.03 2.74
C ILE A 269 12.11 2.33 4.00
N TYR A 270 11.93 3.49 4.64
CA TYR A 270 12.70 3.91 5.81
C TYR A 270 12.35 3.14 7.10
N LYS A 271 11.39 2.19 7.02
CA LYS A 271 11.04 1.30 8.14
C LYS A 271 12.15 0.29 8.48
N ASP A 272 13.01 -0.08 7.52
CA ASP A 272 14.13 -0.99 7.76
C ASP A 272 15.33 -0.24 8.37
N LYS A 273 15.56 -0.45 9.66
CA LYS A 273 16.64 0.20 10.42
C LYS A 273 17.95 -0.61 10.46
N THR A 274 18.05 -1.73 9.75
CA THR A 274 19.28 -2.55 9.72
C THR A 274 20.37 -1.88 8.89
N GLU A 275 21.65 -2.10 9.19
CA GLU A 275 22.77 -1.50 8.44
C GLU A 275 22.71 -1.83 6.93
N LYS A 276 22.42 -3.10 6.59
CA LYS A 276 22.19 -3.52 5.20
C LYS A 276 20.97 -2.85 4.58
N GLY A 277 19.90 -2.70 5.36
CA GLY A 277 18.69 -1.97 4.95
C GLY A 277 19.00 -0.50 4.63
N GLN A 278 19.80 0.17 5.45
CA GLN A 278 20.18 1.58 5.26
C GLN A 278 20.99 1.81 3.98
N GLN A 279 21.95 0.93 3.66
CA GLN A 279 22.68 1.01 2.39
C GLN A 279 21.74 0.84 1.18
N LEU A 280 20.81 -0.11 1.26
CA LEU A 280 19.82 -0.34 0.22
C LEU A 280 18.87 0.86 0.06
N ILE A 281 18.42 1.46 1.17
CA ILE A 281 17.58 2.65 1.19
C ILE A 281 18.27 3.82 0.46
N GLN A 282 19.54 4.10 0.76
CA GLN A 282 20.29 5.17 0.09
C GLN A 282 20.36 4.96 -1.43
N GLN A 283 20.61 3.72 -1.86
CA GLN A 283 20.60 3.38 -3.28
C GLN A 283 19.22 3.57 -3.91
N GLN A 284 18.16 3.09 -3.25
CA GLN A 284 16.78 3.23 -3.72
C GLN A 284 16.33 4.68 -3.83
N GLU A 285 16.70 5.50 -2.84
CA GLU A 285 16.41 6.92 -2.82
C GLU A 285 17.08 7.64 -4.00
N SER A 286 18.37 7.41 -4.22
CA SER A 286 19.09 7.96 -5.37
C SER A 286 18.42 7.56 -6.70
N ASN A 287 18.10 6.28 -6.87
CA ASN A 287 17.43 5.79 -8.08
C ASN A 287 16.03 6.38 -8.28
N PHE A 288 15.26 6.53 -7.20
CA PHE A 288 13.93 7.13 -7.25
C PHE A 288 14.00 8.61 -7.61
N GLN A 289 14.88 9.39 -6.98
CA GLN A 289 15.04 10.81 -7.29
C GLN A 289 15.48 11.02 -8.75
N ASN A 290 16.46 10.23 -9.22
CA ASN A 290 16.90 10.26 -10.62
C ASN A 290 15.75 9.92 -11.58
N PHE A 291 14.92 8.92 -11.26
CA PHE A 291 13.77 8.53 -12.06
C PHE A 291 12.73 9.67 -12.15
N ILE A 292 12.36 10.24 -11.01
CA ILE A 292 11.39 11.34 -10.93
C ILE A 292 11.90 12.55 -11.70
N GLN A 293 13.16 12.96 -11.49
CA GLN A 293 13.76 14.10 -12.18
C GLN A 293 13.78 13.89 -13.70
N LYS A 294 14.17 12.70 -14.14
CA LYS A 294 14.29 12.36 -15.57
C LYS A 294 12.94 12.37 -16.28
N PHE A 295 11.88 11.92 -15.62
CA PHE A 295 10.58 11.68 -16.26
C PHE A 295 9.47 12.66 -15.84
N LYS A 296 9.78 13.68 -15.02
CA LYS A 296 8.81 14.65 -14.48
C LYS A 296 7.89 15.31 -15.52
N SER A 297 8.38 15.54 -16.75
CA SER A 297 7.60 16.17 -17.83
C SER A 297 6.63 15.22 -18.54
N GLN A 298 6.83 13.91 -18.41
CA GLN A 298 6.07 12.86 -19.10
C GLN A 298 5.27 11.99 -18.14
N LEU A 299 5.54 12.09 -16.83
CA LEU A 299 4.99 11.23 -15.79
C LEU A 299 4.20 12.03 -14.77
N ILE A 300 2.92 11.69 -14.61
CA ILE A 300 2.10 12.19 -13.50
C ILE A 300 2.47 11.41 -12.23
N ILE A 301 2.84 12.10 -11.14
CA ILE A 301 3.30 11.46 -9.89
C ILE A 301 2.29 11.71 -8.76
N ILE A 302 1.80 10.63 -8.15
CA ILE A 302 0.85 10.63 -7.03
C ILE A 302 1.52 10.03 -5.78
N ASP A 303 1.90 10.81 -4.78
CA ASP A 303 2.05 12.27 -4.77
C ASP A 303 3.55 12.62 -4.71
N ASP A 304 3.96 13.73 -5.33
CA ASP A 304 5.37 14.18 -5.32
C ASP A 304 5.94 14.23 -3.89
N THR A 305 7.09 13.56 -3.68
CA THR A 305 7.70 13.39 -2.35
C THR A 305 8.06 14.71 -1.68
N LEU A 306 8.46 15.73 -2.45
CA LEU A 306 8.80 17.04 -1.88
C LEU A 306 7.58 17.72 -1.25
N LYS A 307 6.38 17.39 -1.73
CA LYS A 307 5.12 17.94 -1.21
C LYS A 307 4.68 17.24 0.07
N GLN A 308 5.16 16.02 0.30
CA GLN A 308 4.85 15.23 1.49
C GLN A 308 5.62 15.71 2.73
N ASP A 309 6.80 16.32 2.57
CA ASP A 309 7.66 16.74 3.69
C ASP A 309 6.92 17.70 4.65
N LYS A 310 6.03 18.54 4.11
CA LYS A 310 5.22 19.50 4.88
C LYS A 310 4.24 18.85 5.87
N ILE A 311 3.95 17.56 5.72
CA ILE A 311 3.03 16.83 6.61
C ILE A 311 3.71 15.69 7.37
N ARG A 312 5.05 15.61 7.33
CA ARG A 312 5.82 14.57 8.06
C ARG A 312 6.02 14.89 9.53
N SER A 313 6.25 16.16 9.86
CA SER A 313 6.36 16.65 11.22
C SER A 313 5.01 17.18 11.67
N ARG A 314 4.57 16.79 12.87
CA ARG A 314 3.35 17.33 13.48
C ARG A 314 3.46 18.84 13.73
N VAL A 315 4.67 19.34 13.96
CA VAL A 315 4.95 20.76 14.17
C VAL A 315 4.88 21.54 12.86
N ASP A 316 5.47 21.00 11.80
CA ASP A 316 5.46 21.67 10.49
C ASP A 316 4.04 21.70 9.92
N PHE A 317 3.30 20.60 10.08
CA PHE A 317 1.89 20.56 9.69
C PHE A 317 1.07 21.61 10.43
N ASP A 318 1.24 21.74 11.76
CA ASP A 318 0.53 22.73 12.56
C ASP A 318 0.79 24.15 12.04
N ASN A 319 2.06 24.52 11.86
CA ASN A 319 2.46 25.81 11.32
C ASN A 319 1.87 26.07 9.92
N GLU A 320 1.99 25.12 9.00
CA GLU A 320 1.47 25.22 7.64
C GLU A 320 -0.06 25.26 7.60
N PHE A 321 -0.74 24.54 8.50
CA PHE A 321 -2.18 24.56 8.60
C PHE A 321 -2.70 25.90 9.14
N GLN A 322 -2.02 26.50 10.11
CA GLN A 322 -2.33 27.86 10.56
C GLN A 322 -2.13 28.89 9.44
N ASN A 323 -1.07 28.75 8.62
CA ASN A 323 -0.89 29.57 7.42
C ASN A 323 -2.03 29.40 6.42
N LEU A 324 -2.47 28.16 6.17
CA LEU A 324 -3.64 27.86 5.34
C LEU A 324 -4.89 28.55 5.89
N LEU A 325 -5.20 28.42 7.18
CA LEU A 325 -6.39 29.04 7.78
C LEU A 325 -6.37 30.57 7.68
N ASN A 326 -5.19 31.19 7.69
CA ASN A 326 -5.01 32.64 7.52
C ASN A 326 -5.07 33.11 6.05
N SER A 327 -5.08 32.19 5.08
CA SER A 327 -5.20 32.54 3.67
C SER A 327 -6.59 33.10 3.33
N GLU A 328 -6.64 34.00 2.33
CA GLU A 328 -7.91 34.57 1.87
C GLU A 328 -8.88 33.51 1.34
N GLN A 329 -8.35 32.46 0.68
CA GLN A 329 -9.16 31.35 0.20
C GLN A 329 -9.82 30.59 1.36
N ALA A 330 -9.09 30.32 2.45
CA ALA A 330 -9.65 29.66 3.61
C ALA A 330 -10.69 30.54 4.31
N LYS A 331 -10.39 31.83 4.53
CA LYS A 331 -11.36 32.78 5.12
C LYS A 331 -12.67 32.85 4.33
N GLN A 332 -12.58 32.93 2.99
CA GLN A 332 -13.76 32.94 2.12
C GLN A 332 -14.59 31.67 2.26
N ILE A 333 -13.95 30.50 2.25
CA ILE A 333 -14.65 29.23 2.41
C ILE A 333 -15.27 29.09 3.80
N LEU A 334 -14.51 29.40 4.86
CA LEU A 334 -14.98 29.28 6.25
C LEU A 334 -16.07 30.30 6.59
N SER A 335 -16.12 31.44 5.90
CA SER A 335 -17.22 32.42 6.07
C SER A 335 -18.61 31.86 5.71
N LYS A 336 -18.67 30.78 4.90
CA LYS A 336 -19.93 30.06 4.60
C LYS A 336 -20.46 29.28 5.80
N TYR A 337 -19.63 29.05 6.81
CA TYR A 337 -19.91 28.21 7.99
C TYR A 337 -19.68 28.99 9.29
N PRO A 338 -20.34 30.15 9.52
CA PRO A 338 -20.00 31.08 10.60
C PRO A 338 -20.21 30.51 12.02
N SER A 339 -21.00 29.44 12.15
CA SER A 339 -21.20 28.74 13.43
C SER A 339 -20.11 27.72 13.76
N HIS A 340 -19.14 27.50 12.87
CA HIS A 340 -18.08 26.49 13.05
C HIS A 340 -16.72 27.16 13.21
N PHE A 341 -15.91 26.59 14.08
CA PHE A 341 -14.51 26.98 14.26
C PHE A 341 -13.63 25.81 13.84
N ILE A 342 -12.55 26.08 13.09
CA ILE A 342 -11.59 25.07 12.66
C ILE A 342 -10.21 25.49 13.17
N SER A 343 -9.51 24.56 13.85
CA SER A 343 -8.12 24.75 14.24
C SER A 343 -7.43 23.40 14.42
N THR A 344 -6.16 23.44 14.80
CA THR A 344 -5.44 22.38 15.51
C THR A 344 -5.45 22.68 17.01
N PRO A 345 -5.38 21.66 17.90
CA PRO A 345 -5.15 21.90 19.32
C PRO A 345 -3.76 22.46 19.54
N LYS A 346 -3.58 23.29 20.57
CA LYS A 346 -2.28 23.90 20.86
C LYS A 346 -1.22 22.83 21.11
N ILE A 347 -0.05 23.01 20.51
CA ILE A 347 1.10 22.11 20.65
C ILE A 347 2.31 22.81 21.27
N PHE A 348 3.10 22.05 22.03
CA PHE A 348 4.36 22.47 22.61
C PHE A 348 5.43 21.42 22.27
N PRO A 349 6.27 21.68 21.25
CA PRO A 349 7.41 20.82 20.94
C PRO A 349 8.46 20.89 22.07
N PHE A 350 9.01 19.72 22.40
CA PHE A 350 10.09 19.56 23.37
C PHE A 350 11.17 18.65 22.80
N ASP A 351 12.41 19.15 22.75
CA ASP A 351 13.60 18.34 22.49
C ASP A 351 14.57 18.44 23.68
N PRO A 352 14.70 17.38 24.51
CA PRO A 352 15.55 17.39 25.69
C PRO A 352 17.04 17.51 25.37
N LYS A 353 17.45 17.40 24.10
CA LYS A 353 18.85 17.59 23.68
C LYS A 353 19.26 19.05 23.58
N ILE A 354 18.29 19.95 23.42
CA ILE A 354 18.54 21.38 23.15
C ILE A 354 17.72 22.32 24.04
N GLN A 355 16.76 21.81 24.81
CA GLN A 355 15.91 22.61 25.70
C GLN A 355 16.06 22.19 27.15
N ASP A 356 16.05 23.16 28.06
CA ASP A 356 15.95 22.93 29.49
C ASP A 356 14.51 22.52 29.87
N ILE A 357 14.41 21.50 30.72
CA ILE A 357 13.12 20.94 31.12
C ILE A 357 12.34 21.87 32.05
N GLU A 358 12.99 22.60 32.96
CA GLU A 358 12.31 23.50 33.89
C GLU A 358 11.72 24.70 33.16
N GLU A 359 12.48 25.28 32.23
CA GLU A 359 11.98 26.34 31.34
C GLU A 359 10.81 25.84 30.49
N PHE A 360 10.91 24.64 29.93
CA PHE A 360 9.84 24.02 29.15
C PHE A 360 8.57 23.81 29.99
N ILE A 361 8.69 23.23 31.18
CA ILE A 361 7.58 22.99 32.10
C ILE A 361 6.92 24.31 32.50
N SER A 362 7.70 25.34 32.85
CA SER A 362 7.14 26.67 33.17
C SER A 362 6.37 27.28 32.00
N ARG A 363 6.85 27.06 30.76
CA ARG A 363 6.15 27.51 29.55
C ARG A 363 4.82 26.78 29.36
N VAL A 364 4.80 25.46 29.53
CA VAL A 364 3.57 24.64 29.41
C VAL A 364 2.57 25.00 30.50
N GLU A 365 3.01 25.13 31.75
CA GLU A 365 2.16 25.47 32.90
C GLU A 365 1.37 26.77 32.68
N LYS A 366 2.00 27.79 32.09
CA LYS A 366 1.39 29.09 31.84
C LYS A 366 0.40 29.10 30.67
N GLN A 367 0.45 28.11 29.80
CA GLN A 367 -0.09 28.23 28.45
C GLN A 367 -0.96 27.08 27.97
N ALA A 368 -0.84 25.89 28.58
CA ALA A 368 -1.55 24.69 28.18
C ALA A 368 -2.78 24.48 29.04
N ILE A 369 -3.83 23.97 28.41
CA ILE A 369 -5.02 23.49 29.10
C ILE A 369 -4.89 21.97 29.26
N PHE A 370 -4.95 21.50 30.51
CA PHE A 370 -4.99 20.07 30.81
C PHE A 370 -6.40 19.50 30.53
N PRO A 371 -6.51 18.20 30.17
CA PRO A 371 -5.42 17.24 30.05
C PRO A 371 -4.66 17.41 28.73
N ILE A 372 -3.45 16.89 28.67
CA ILE A 372 -2.58 16.95 27.49
C ILE A 372 -2.22 15.54 27.03
N ILE A 373 -2.03 15.37 25.73
CA ILE A 373 -1.52 14.15 25.13
C ILE A 373 -0.06 14.36 24.69
N VAL A 374 0.82 13.46 25.10
CA VAL A 374 2.22 13.39 24.70
C VAL A 374 2.34 12.42 23.52
N LYS A 375 2.93 12.90 22.43
CA LYS A 375 3.20 12.11 21.22
C LYS A 375 4.67 12.32 20.82
N THR A 376 5.28 11.36 20.14
CA THR A 376 6.60 11.59 19.52
C THR A 376 6.49 12.63 18.39
N VAL A 377 7.56 13.40 18.14
CA VAL A 377 7.59 14.38 17.03
C VAL A 377 7.44 13.69 15.67
N VAL A 378 8.09 12.54 15.51
CA VAL A 378 8.04 11.75 14.28
C VAL A 378 6.70 11.04 14.15
N ALA A 379 5.94 11.35 13.09
CA ALA A 379 4.59 10.82 12.91
C ALA A 379 4.52 9.38 12.39
N THR A 380 5.61 8.81 11.87
CA THR A 380 5.58 7.53 11.14
C THR A 380 6.82 6.65 11.34
N CYS A 381 6.66 5.35 11.06
CA CYS A 381 7.71 4.36 10.77
C CYS A 381 8.42 3.66 11.95
N SER A 382 7.90 3.71 13.18
CA SER A 382 8.39 2.82 14.24
C SER A 382 7.32 2.44 15.28
N LYS A 383 7.52 1.34 16.03
CA LYS A 383 6.59 0.93 17.10
C LYS A 383 6.48 2.02 18.17
N GLU A 384 7.57 2.73 18.42
CA GLU A 384 7.69 3.82 19.38
C GLU A 384 6.87 5.06 18.95
N SER A 385 6.63 5.25 17.64
CA SER A 385 5.79 6.37 17.15
C SER A 385 4.31 6.28 17.56
N HIS A 386 3.86 5.09 17.98
CA HIS A 386 2.48 4.84 18.40
C HIS A 386 2.27 4.87 19.91
N PHE A 387 3.36 4.93 20.70
CA PHE A 387 3.30 5.08 22.15
C PHE A 387 2.95 6.53 22.50
N MET A 388 1.86 6.70 23.26
CA MET A 388 1.35 8.00 23.70
C MET A 388 1.09 7.98 25.19
N ALA A 389 1.03 9.16 25.80
CA ALA A 389 0.64 9.34 27.18
C ALA A 389 -0.37 10.46 27.32
N LEU A 390 -1.41 10.25 28.11
CA LEU A 390 -2.37 11.25 28.54
C LEU A 390 -1.98 11.71 29.94
N VAL A 391 -1.70 13.00 30.10
CA VAL A 391 -1.20 13.58 31.34
C VAL A 391 -2.20 14.61 31.84
N HIS A 392 -2.53 14.54 33.13
CA HIS A 392 -3.64 15.31 33.69
C HIS A 392 -3.21 16.55 34.49
N ASN A 393 -1.95 16.66 34.88
CA ASN A 393 -1.43 17.83 35.59
C ASN A 393 0.07 18.07 35.30
N ILE A 394 0.55 19.25 35.68
CA ILE A 394 1.92 19.70 35.37
C ILE A 394 3.01 18.89 36.10
N ASN A 395 2.76 18.48 37.35
CA ASN A 395 3.71 17.68 38.13
C ASN A 395 3.91 16.30 37.48
N SER A 396 2.82 15.69 37.03
CA SER A 396 2.83 14.41 36.31
C SER A 396 3.53 14.53 34.96
N LEU A 397 3.40 15.67 34.26
CA LEU A 397 4.14 15.92 33.02
C LEU A 397 5.65 15.94 33.26
N LYS A 398 6.09 16.71 34.26
CA LYS A 398 7.51 16.84 34.61
C LYS A 398 8.11 15.48 34.94
N LYS A 399 7.45 14.70 35.81
CA LYS A 399 7.86 13.34 36.16
C LYS A 399 7.90 12.42 34.92
N PHE A 400 6.87 12.47 34.07
CA PHE A 400 6.81 11.65 32.86
C PHE A 400 7.96 11.96 31.87
N LEU A 401 8.31 13.22 31.67
CA LEU A 401 9.40 13.60 30.75
C LEU A 401 10.79 13.19 31.28
N LEU A 402 10.94 13.01 32.60
CA LEU A 402 12.18 12.57 33.23
C LEU A 402 12.32 11.04 33.32
N ASP A 403 11.23 10.35 33.66
CA ASP A 403 11.30 8.95 34.15
C ASP A 403 10.61 7.93 33.23
N SER A 404 10.04 8.35 32.10
CA SER A 404 9.28 7.45 31.20
C SER A 404 10.14 6.83 30.08
N PRO A 405 9.60 5.85 29.32
CA PRO A 405 10.24 5.34 28.10
C PRO A 405 10.48 6.40 27.01
N LEU A 406 9.79 7.54 27.09
CA LEU A 406 10.00 8.69 26.20
C LEU A 406 11.01 9.70 26.75
N ALA A 407 11.60 9.47 27.93
CA ALA A 407 12.67 10.31 28.45
C ALA A 407 13.84 10.36 27.45
N GLY A 408 14.29 11.57 27.13
CA GLY A 408 15.34 11.80 26.13
C GLY A 408 14.86 11.80 24.66
N TRP A 409 13.58 11.55 24.40
CA TRP A 409 13.00 11.64 23.05
C TRP A 409 12.46 13.04 22.78
N SER A 410 12.53 13.48 21.53
CA SER A 410 11.82 14.67 21.07
C SER A 410 10.33 14.35 20.96
N VAL A 411 9.50 15.10 21.70
CA VAL A 411 8.06 14.89 21.81
C VAL A 411 7.29 16.17 21.49
N ILE A 412 6.00 16.02 21.21
CA ILE A 412 5.03 17.11 21.26
C ILE A 412 4.10 16.89 22.44
N ILE A 413 3.80 17.98 23.13
CA ILE A 413 2.70 18.06 24.09
C ILE A 413 1.54 18.74 23.39
N GLN A 414 0.40 18.09 23.27
CA GLN A 414 -0.78 18.64 22.60
C GLN A 414 -1.95 18.67 23.57
N GLU A 415 -2.74 19.75 23.56
CA GLU A 415 -3.98 19.79 24.35
C GLU A 415 -4.94 18.67 23.95
N MET A 416 -5.49 17.96 24.94
CA MET A 416 -6.55 16.97 24.71
C MET A 416 -7.89 17.70 24.77
N ILE A 417 -8.60 17.67 23.64
CA ILE A 417 -9.94 18.25 23.54
C ILE A 417 -10.95 17.20 24.00
N ASN A 418 -11.79 17.46 24.99
CA ASN A 418 -12.92 16.59 25.31
C ASN A 418 -13.88 16.52 24.10
N HIS A 419 -14.18 15.30 23.63
CA HIS A 419 -14.80 15.03 22.33
C HIS A 419 -15.77 13.83 22.31
N ASP A 420 -16.40 13.54 23.45
CA ASP A 420 -17.50 12.58 23.58
C ASP A 420 -17.16 11.17 23.06
N ASN A 421 -15.94 10.69 23.36
CA ASN A 421 -15.46 9.37 22.95
C ASN A 421 -15.50 9.15 21.41
N ARG A 422 -15.42 10.23 20.62
CA ARG A 422 -15.57 10.19 19.16
C ARG A 422 -14.44 10.88 18.40
N ILE A 423 -13.72 10.12 17.59
CA ILE A 423 -12.79 10.66 16.59
C ILE A 423 -13.32 10.36 15.19
N ASN A 424 -13.32 11.36 14.31
CA ASN A 424 -13.75 11.18 12.92
C ASN A 424 -12.51 11.09 12.04
N LYS A 425 -12.34 9.95 11.39
CA LYS A 425 -11.28 9.74 10.39
C LYS A 425 -11.79 10.22 9.03
N ILE A 426 -11.11 11.19 8.47
CA ILE A 426 -11.39 11.72 7.14
C ILE A 426 -10.39 11.10 6.17
N TYR A 427 -10.89 10.42 5.14
CA TYR A 427 -10.07 9.88 4.05
C TYR A 427 -10.30 10.68 2.78
N VAL A 428 -9.22 11.15 2.16
CA VAL A 428 -9.27 11.95 0.93
C VAL A 428 -8.56 11.20 -0.19
N ILE A 429 -9.28 11.00 -1.30
CA ILE A 429 -8.76 10.45 -2.55
C ILE A 429 -9.22 11.38 -3.68
N GLY A 430 -8.33 12.24 -4.16
CA GLY A 430 -8.66 13.26 -5.15
C GLY A 430 -9.73 14.21 -4.66
N ASN A 431 -10.87 14.26 -5.37
CA ASN A 431 -12.04 15.08 -5.02
C ASN A 431 -13.00 14.41 -4.03
N HIS A 432 -12.75 13.17 -3.64
CA HIS A 432 -13.65 12.44 -2.77
C HIS A 432 -13.18 12.46 -1.32
N THR A 433 -14.13 12.72 -0.41
CA THR A 433 -13.93 12.73 1.04
C THR A 433 -14.88 11.74 1.69
N GLU A 434 -14.33 10.80 2.46
CA GLU A 434 -15.05 9.82 3.26
C GLU A 434 -14.87 10.13 4.75
N ILE A 435 -15.98 10.13 5.51
CA ILE A 435 -15.98 10.44 6.95
C ILE A 435 -16.36 9.18 7.73
N GLN A 436 -15.50 8.75 8.65
CA GLN A 436 -15.77 7.59 9.50
C GLN A 436 -15.56 7.90 10.98
N ALA A 437 -16.64 7.81 11.75
CA ALA A 437 -16.58 7.93 13.19
C ALA A 437 -16.04 6.65 13.85
N ARG A 438 -15.20 6.83 14.86
CA ARG A 438 -14.59 5.76 15.66
C ARG A 438 -14.67 6.12 17.15
N VAL A 439 -14.80 5.09 17.99
CA VAL A 439 -14.60 5.19 19.43
C VAL A 439 -13.20 5.72 19.72
N SER A 440 -13.08 6.65 20.66
CA SER A 440 -11.86 7.39 20.99
C SER A 440 -11.61 7.39 22.50
N ILE A 441 -10.95 8.43 23.01
CA ILE A 441 -10.76 8.67 24.43
C ILE A 441 -12.02 9.36 24.98
N PRO A 442 -12.63 8.85 26.07
CA PRO A 442 -13.75 9.51 26.73
C PRO A 442 -13.40 10.91 27.26
N ASN A 443 -14.42 11.70 27.59
CA ASN A 443 -14.21 12.97 28.25
C ASN A 443 -13.56 12.78 29.63
N ILE A 444 -12.64 13.68 29.96
CA ILE A 444 -11.88 13.64 31.20
C ILE A 444 -12.25 14.87 32.02
N ASP A 445 -12.62 14.61 33.27
CA ASP A 445 -12.77 15.64 34.30
C ASP A 445 -11.42 15.85 34.99
N VAL A 446 -10.76 16.94 34.64
CA VAL A 446 -9.37 17.24 35.08
C VAL A 446 -9.30 17.51 36.58
N GLU A 447 -10.36 18.02 37.18
CA GLU A 447 -10.40 18.33 38.61
C GLU A 447 -10.21 17.06 39.47
N GLN A 448 -10.62 15.89 38.96
CA GLN A 448 -10.41 14.60 39.64
C GLN A 448 -8.94 14.15 39.72
N TYR A 449 -8.05 14.82 38.98
CA TYR A 449 -6.65 14.42 38.81
C TYR A 449 -5.66 15.55 39.10
N LYS A 450 -6.14 16.74 39.47
CA LYS A 450 -5.31 17.94 39.66
C LYS A 450 -4.21 17.77 40.71
N ASP A 451 -4.54 17.15 41.83
CA ASP A 451 -3.65 16.99 43.00
C ASP A 451 -3.01 15.58 43.09
N LYS A 452 -3.07 14.78 42.02
CA LYS A 452 -2.50 13.42 42.01
C LYS A 452 -1.07 13.43 41.48
N ASP A 453 -0.15 12.84 42.25
CA ASP A 453 1.28 12.77 41.92
C ASP A 453 1.64 11.84 40.74
N ASP A 454 0.70 11.01 40.28
CA ASP A 454 0.90 10.08 39.15
C ASP A 454 -0.34 9.98 38.27
N ALA A 455 -0.77 11.11 37.73
CA ALA A 455 -1.90 11.18 36.81
C ALA A 455 -1.41 11.12 35.36
N VAL A 456 -0.93 9.94 34.96
CA VAL A 456 -0.49 9.63 33.60
C VAL A 456 -1.07 8.29 33.13
N TRP A 457 -1.69 8.27 31.95
CA TRP A 457 -2.15 7.04 31.30
C TRP A 457 -1.39 6.81 30.00
N THR A 458 -0.68 5.70 29.90
CA THR A 458 0.08 5.36 28.68
C THR A 458 -0.69 4.35 27.84
N PHE A 459 -0.62 4.48 26.51
CA PHE A 459 -1.31 3.58 25.59
C PHE A 459 -0.64 3.55 24.21
N ASP A 460 -0.91 2.48 23.48
CA ASP A 460 -0.60 2.32 22.07
C ASP A 460 -1.81 2.74 21.22
N SER A 461 -1.63 3.79 20.43
CA SER A 461 -2.66 4.36 19.54
C SER A 461 -3.18 3.40 18.46
N GLN A 462 -2.49 2.27 18.20
CA GLN A 462 -2.97 1.25 17.26
C GLN A 462 -3.89 0.21 17.90
N LYS A 463 -3.99 0.19 19.23
CA LYS A 463 -4.81 -0.76 19.99
C LYS A 463 -6.08 -0.07 20.51
N GLY A 464 -7.09 -0.87 20.86
CA GLY A 464 -8.33 -0.33 21.44
C GLY A 464 -8.09 0.33 22.80
N PHE A 465 -8.77 1.44 23.08
CA PHE A 465 -8.59 2.18 24.35
C PHE A 465 -9.15 1.43 25.57
N LYS A 466 -10.19 0.62 25.39
CA LYS A 466 -10.88 -0.11 26.46
C LYS A 466 -9.96 -0.96 27.34
N GLU A 467 -8.96 -1.59 26.73
CA GLU A 467 -8.03 -2.50 27.44
C GLU A 467 -6.81 -1.76 27.99
N GLN A 468 -6.66 -0.47 27.66
CA GLN A 468 -5.43 0.31 27.93
C GLN A 468 -5.66 1.45 28.93
N LEU A 469 -6.83 2.08 28.90
CA LEU A 469 -7.12 3.22 29.77
C LEU A 469 -7.71 2.75 31.12
N PRO A 470 -7.34 3.38 32.25
CA PRO A 470 -7.86 3.03 33.58
C PRO A 470 -9.26 3.61 33.85
N ILE A 471 -10.02 3.88 32.79
CA ILE A 471 -11.39 4.40 32.83
C ILE A 471 -12.28 3.56 31.93
N GLN A 472 -13.58 3.58 32.21
CA GLN A 472 -14.54 2.90 31.35
C GLN A 472 -14.62 3.59 29.98
N VAL A 473 -14.22 2.86 28.94
CA VAL A 473 -14.39 3.29 27.55
C VAL A 473 -15.61 2.59 26.96
N PRO A 474 -16.66 3.31 26.55
CA PRO A 474 -17.81 2.71 25.88
C PRO A 474 -17.42 1.98 24.59
N ASP A 475 -17.98 0.79 24.37
CA ASP A 475 -17.75 -0.02 23.16
C ASP A 475 -18.36 0.57 21.88
N LYS A 476 -19.29 1.53 22.05
CA LYS A 476 -20.06 2.16 20.98
C LYS A 476 -20.04 3.67 21.16
N LEU A 477 -20.24 4.36 20.04
CA LEU A 477 -20.46 5.81 20.04
C LEU A 477 -21.77 6.12 20.77
N GLU A 478 -21.75 7.09 21.68
CA GLU A 478 -22.93 7.46 22.48
C GLU A 478 -24.08 7.96 21.60
N ASN A 479 -23.78 8.81 20.63
CA ASN A 479 -24.73 9.25 19.61
C ASN A 479 -24.20 8.92 18.21
N PRO A 480 -24.43 7.71 17.67
CA PRO A 480 -23.84 7.27 16.40
C PRO A 480 -24.27 8.15 15.21
N ASN A 481 -25.46 8.76 15.28
CA ASN A 481 -26.03 9.61 14.23
C ASN A 481 -25.47 11.04 14.24
N SER A 482 -24.79 11.47 15.31
CA SER A 482 -24.05 12.73 15.28
C SER A 482 -22.95 12.64 14.23
N THR A 483 -22.92 13.60 13.32
CA THR A 483 -21.93 13.70 12.24
C THR A 483 -21.44 15.12 12.10
N LEU A 484 -20.18 15.27 11.72
CA LEU A 484 -19.62 16.55 11.33
C LEU A 484 -20.40 17.13 10.14
N HIS A 485 -20.35 18.47 10.00
CA HIS A 485 -20.92 19.15 8.85
C HIS A 485 -20.23 18.71 7.56
N LYS A 486 -20.92 17.92 6.73
CA LYS A 486 -20.32 17.25 5.56
C LYS A 486 -19.70 18.21 4.54
N ASP A 487 -20.43 19.28 4.18
CA ASP A 487 -19.95 20.22 3.15
C ASP A 487 -18.70 20.98 3.62
N LEU A 488 -18.69 21.44 4.88
CA LEU A 488 -17.50 22.01 5.53
C LEU A 488 -16.31 21.04 5.49
N ILE A 489 -16.51 19.75 5.78
CA ILE A 489 -15.42 18.77 5.74
C ILE A 489 -14.93 18.51 4.31
N GLN A 490 -15.81 18.53 3.31
CA GLN A 490 -15.43 18.43 1.90
C GLN A 490 -14.63 19.67 1.44
N ASP A 491 -15.12 20.86 1.76
CA ASP A 491 -14.44 22.13 1.46
C ASP A 491 -13.08 22.23 2.17
N LEU A 492 -13.01 21.81 3.44
CA LEU A 492 -11.76 21.75 4.20
C LEU A 492 -10.79 20.72 3.63
N SER A 493 -11.28 19.53 3.25
CA SER A 493 -10.46 18.52 2.57
C SER A 493 -9.87 19.07 1.28
N LYS A 494 -10.67 19.79 0.48
CA LYS A 494 -10.20 20.46 -0.74
C LYS A 494 -9.16 21.54 -0.45
N LEU A 495 -9.37 22.38 0.57
CA LEU A 495 -8.41 23.38 1.00
C LEU A 495 -7.05 22.76 1.37
N ILE A 496 -7.05 21.73 2.23
CA ILE A 496 -5.84 21.00 2.63
C ILE A 496 -5.18 20.38 1.41
N ARG A 497 -5.96 19.71 0.56
CA ARG A 497 -5.48 19.06 -0.66
C ARG A 497 -4.77 20.05 -1.59
N ASP A 498 -5.39 21.19 -1.86
CA ASP A 498 -4.89 22.18 -2.81
C ASP A 498 -3.66 22.93 -2.22
N TYR A 499 -3.66 23.23 -0.92
CA TYR A 499 -2.54 23.90 -0.23
C TYR A 499 -1.30 23.01 -0.08
N PHE A 500 -1.47 21.77 0.38
CA PHE A 500 -0.38 20.81 0.53
C PHE A 500 -0.06 20.07 -0.77
N ASN A 501 -0.91 20.22 -1.80
CA ASN A 501 -0.76 19.61 -3.12
C ASN A 501 -0.57 18.09 -3.04
N LEU A 502 -1.45 17.45 -2.26
CA LEU A 502 -1.54 16.01 -2.03
C LEU A 502 -2.85 15.52 -2.61
N ASN A 503 -2.91 14.38 -3.29
CA ASN A 503 -4.17 13.77 -3.72
C ASN A 503 -4.66 12.69 -2.76
N ILE A 504 -3.76 12.06 -2.00
CA ILE A 504 -4.08 10.92 -1.14
C ILE A 504 -3.59 11.17 0.28
N PHE A 505 -4.50 11.52 1.17
CA PHE A 505 -4.20 11.70 2.58
C PHE A 505 -5.41 11.37 3.45
N GLY A 506 -5.21 11.29 4.74
CA GLY A 506 -6.29 11.28 5.70
C GLY A 506 -5.93 12.08 6.92
N TYR A 507 -6.93 12.63 7.60
CA TYR A 507 -6.73 13.39 8.82
C TYR A 507 -7.81 13.02 9.83
N ASP A 508 -7.43 13.11 11.11
CA ASP A 508 -8.31 12.81 12.21
C ASP A 508 -8.82 14.12 12.79
N ILE A 509 -10.13 14.23 12.95
CA ILE A 509 -10.79 15.43 13.47
C ILE A 509 -11.69 15.08 14.65
N VAL A 510 -11.61 15.87 15.71
CA VAL A 510 -12.47 15.79 16.89
C VAL A 510 -13.32 17.06 16.99
N GLN A 511 -14.51 16.93 17.54
CA GLN A 511 -15.39 18.05 17.84
C GLN A 511 -15.37 18.26 19.35
N ARG A 512 -15.13 19.49 19.82
CA ARG A 512 -15.21 19.77 21.25
C ARG A 512 -16.64 19.54 21.75
N THR A 513 -16.75 18.84 22.88
CA THR A 513 -18.02 18.53 23.54
C THR A 513 -18.92 19.76 23.66
N GLY A 514 -20.15 19.64 23.16
CA GLY A 514 -21.17 20.68 23.27
C GLY A 514 -20.96 21.94 22.42
N THR A 515 -19.96 21.95 21.53
CA THR A 515 -19.68 23.10 20.64
C THR A 515 -19.60 22.70 19.17
N GLN A 516 -19.38 23.67 18.28
CA GLN A 516 -19.11 23.45 16.85
C GLN A 516 -17.65 23.74 16.50
N GLU A 517 -16.75 23.55 17.47
CA GLU A 517 -15.32 23.70 17.30
C GLU A 517 -14.71 22.37 16.88
N TYR A 518 -14.13 22.33 15.69
CA TYR A 518 -13.47 21.15 15.15
C TYR A 518 -11.95 21.32 15.18
N TYR A 519 -11.29 20.27 15.67
CA TYR A 519 -9.85 20.24 15.83
C TYR A 519 -9.23 19.09 15.03
N ILE A 520 -8.33 19.41 14.11
CA ILE A 520 -7.51 18.39 13.43
C ILE A 520 -6.40 17.94 14.39
N VAL A 521 -6.39 16.66 14.75
CA VAL A 521 -5.49 16.11 15.78
C VAL A 521 -4.35 15.25 15.23
N ASP A 522 -4.46 14.81 13.97
CA ASP A 522 -3.45 14.03 13.26
C ASP A 522 -3.69 14.10 11.73
N ILE A 523 -2.63 13.99 10.93
CA ILE A 523 -2.68 13.88 9.47
C ILE A 523 -1.71 12.79 9.00
N ASN A 524 -2.11 12.04 7.98
CA ASN A 524 -1.38 10.91 7.47
C ASN A 524 -1.36 10.91 5.94
N TYR A 525 -0.16 10.88 5.34
CA TYR A 525 -0.02 10.62 3.91
C TYR A 525 -0.34 9.16 3.59
N PHE A 526 -1.20 8.95 2.59
CA PHE A 526 -1.58 7.63 2.09
C PHE A 526 -1.97 6.61 3.18
N PRO A 527 -3.12 6.83 3.85
CA PRO A 527 -3.59 6.00 4.96
C PRO A 527 -4.03 4.59 4.50
N GLY A 528 -4.48 3.76 5.46
CA GLY A 528 -4.87 2.36 5.20
C GLY A 528 -6.33 2.12 4.78
N PHE A 529 -7.15 3.18 4.68
CA PHE A 529 -8.56 3.15 4.21
C PHE A 529 -9.48 2.11 4.88
N LYS A 530 -9.22 1.74 6.14
CA LYS A 530 -9.96 0.68 6.84
C LYS A 530 -11.47 0.95 6.83
N ASN A 531 -12.28 -0.02 6.40
CA ASN A 531 -13.75 0.06 6.27
C ASN A 531 -14.25 1.15 5.31
N PHE A 532 -13.40 1.69 4.45
CA PHE A 532 -13.84 2.59 3.38
C PHE A 532 -14.40 1.74 2.23
N ASN A 533 -15.66 1.98 1.87
CA ASN A 533 -16.31 1.32 0.75
C ASN A 533 -15.82 1.86 -0.60
N ASP A 534 -15.74 0.97 -1.60
CA ASP A 534 -15.40 1.35 -2.99
C ASP A 534 -14.09 2.16 -3.13
N VAL A 535 -13.06 1.82 -2.35
CA VAL A 535 -11.74 2.47 -2.46
C VAL A 535 -11.21 2.39 -3.88
N ASN A 536 -11.34 1.24 -4.55
CA ASN A 536 -10.92 1.05 -5.94
C ASN A 536 -11.56 2.07 -6.89
N GLY A 537 -12.89 2.24 -6.83
CA GLY A 537 -13.59 3.20 -7.68
C GLY A 537 -13.11 4.64 -7.47
N LYS A 538 -12.76 5.02 -6.22
CA LYS A 538 -12.19 6.35 -5.95
C LYS A 538 -10.80 6.54 -6.54
N PHE A 539 -9.96 5.51 -6.49
CA PHE A 539 -8.65 5.55 -7.14
C PHE A 539 -8.77 5.66 -8.67
N LEU A 540 -9.64 4.88 -9.29
CA LEU A 540 -9.88 4.96 -10.73
C LEU A 540 -10.37 6.35 -11.14
N LYS A 541 -11.28 6.95 -10.36
CA LYS A 541 -11.74 8.32 -10.59
C LYS A 541 -10.61 9.33 -10.46
N LEU A 542 -9.75 9.20 -9.45
CA LEU A 542 -8.55 10.04 -9.30
C LEU A 542 -7.63 9.93 -10.52
N TYR A 543 -7.35 8.72 -11.00
CA TYR A 543 -6.51 8.53 -12.20
C TYR A 543 -7.14 9.19 -13.42
N GLN A 544 -8.44 9.00 -13.63
CA GLN A 544 -9.18 9.64 -14.72
C GLN A 544 -9.08 11.16 -14.66
N ASP A 545 -9.30 11.77 -13.49
CA ASP A 545 -9.28 13.22 -13.31
C ASP A 545 -7.89 13.80 -13.60
N LEU A 546 -6.83 13.15 -13.11
CA LEU A 546 -5.44 13.59 -13.32
C LEU A 546 -4.99 13.45 -14.77
N ILE A 547 -5.33 12.32 -15.41
CA ILE A 547 -5.03 12.09 -16.84
C ILE A 547 -5.75 13.14 -17.70
N SER A 548 -7.04 13.38 -17.44
CA SER A 548 -7.84 14.35 -18.20
C SER A 548 -7.27 15.77 -18.04
N LYS A 549 -6.87 16.13 -16.81
CA LYS A 549 -6.22 17.42 -16.52
C LYS A 549 -4.92 17.57 -17.30
N SER A 550 -4.04 16.56 -17.26
CA SER A 550 -2.77 16.59 -17.98
C SER A 550 -2.95 16.71 -19.50
N GLN A 551 -3.93 16.01 -20.07
CA GLN A 551 -4.26 16.11 -21.50
C GLN A 551 -4.76 17.51 -21.88
N TYR A 552 -5.62 18.09 -21.05
CA TYR A 552 -6.11 19.47 -21.26
C TYR A 552 -4.96 20.48 -21.22
N GLU A 553 -4.05 20.37 -20.25
CA GLU A 553 -2.87 21.23 -20.14
C GLU A 553 -1.91 21.09 -21.34
N GLN A 554 -1.79 19.90 -21.92
CA GLN A 554 -1.00 19.65 -23.13
C GLN A 554 -1.64 20.21 -24.42
N GLN A 555 -2.96 20.39 -24.46
CA GLN A 555 -3.66 20.97 -25.62
C GLN A 555 -3.62 22.51 -25.63
N GLN A 556 -3.39 23.13 -24.48
CA GLN A 556 -3.36 24.60 -24.31
C GLN A 556 -1.95 25.19 -24.48
N ASN A 557 -0.91 24.35 -24.44
CA ASN A 557 0.49 24.72 -24.69
C ASN A 557 0.92 24.24 -26.07
#